data_AF-W1V611-F1
#
_entry.id   AF-W1V611-F1
#
_cell.length_a   1.000
_cell.length_b   1.000
_cell.length_c   1.000
_cell.angle_alpha   90.00
_cell.angle_beta   90.00
_cell.angle_gamma   90.00
#
_symmetry.space_group_name_H-M   'P 1'
#
loop_
_entity.id
_entity.type
_entity.pdbx_description
1 polymer ?
#
loop_
_entity_poly.entity_id
_entity_poly.type
_entity_poly.pdbx_seq_one_letter_code
_entity_poly.pdbx_strand_id
1 'polypeptide(L)'
;MPKIAYTDEFKRDAVALVASGIPQKQVAKDMGMAKTTLQAWVRDARFQSHGMTPTTDREQRKDMAQALRRIRELEMENEVLRRAAAYLSQAHITPPK
;
A
#
# COMPACT_ATOMS: atom_id res chain seq x y z
N MET A 1 -16.11 15.66 -26.22
CA MET A 1 -16.39 16.18 -24.86
C MET A 1 -15.07 16.38 -24.14
N PRO A 2 -14.82 17.54 -23.51
CA PRO A 2 -13.60 17.75 -22.74
C PRO A 2 -13.57 16.77 -21.57
N LYS A 3 -12.45 16.05 -21.40
CA LYS A 3 -12.22 15.24 -20.21
C LYS A 3 -11.98 16.21 -19.06
N ILE A 4 -12.89 16.24 -18.09
CA ILE A 4 -12.64 16.90 -16.81
C ILE A 4 -11.47 16.15 -16.16
N ALA A 5 -10.28 16.74 -16.23
CA ALA A 5 -9.10 16.21 -15.58
C ALA A 5 -9.08 16.73 -14.14
N TYR A 6 -9.02 15.80 -13.19
CA TYR A 6 -8.73 16.18 -11.80
C TYR A 6 -7.29 16.70 -11.72
N THR A 7 -7.06 17.70 -10.88
CA THR A 7 -5.71 18.19 -10.62
C THR A 7 -4.89 17.14 -9.87
N ASP A 8 -3.56 17.19 -10.01
CA ASP A 8 -2.67 16.28 -9.27
C ASP A 8 -2.77 16.47 -7.76
N GLU A 9 -3.01 17.71 -7.32
CA GLU A 9 -3.27 18.06 -5.92
C GLU A 9 -4.55 17.37 -5.41
N PHE A 10 -5.66 17.48 -6.14
CA PHE A 10 -6.91 16.81 -5.78
C PHE A 10 -6.74 15.29 -5.67
N LYS A 11 -6.01 14.69 -6.62
CA LYS A 11 -5.70 13.26 -6.58
C LYS A 11 -4.86 12.90 -5.35
N ARG A 12 -3.83 13.70 -5.05
CA ARG A 12 -2.94 13.48 -3.90
C ARG A 12 -3.70 13.55 -2.59
N ASP A 13 -4.54 14.56 -2.42
CA ASP A 13 -5.34 14.74 -1.21
C ASP A 13 -6.36 13.61 -1.02
N ALA A 14 -7.04 13.20 -2.09
CA ALA A 14 -7.98 12.08 -2.04
C ALA A 14 -7.29 10.78 -1.62
N VAL A 15 -6.10 10.51 -2.15
CA VAL A 15 -5.30 9.33 -1.76
C VAL A 15 -4.81 9.46 -0.32
N ALA A 16 -4.37 10.65 0.11
CA ALA A 16 -3.91 10.91 1.47
C ALA A 16 -5.02 10.69 2.52
N LEU A 17 -6.25 11.13 2.24
CA LEU A 17 -7.41 10.87 3.10
C LEU A 17 -7.71 9.38 3.24
N VAL A 18 -7.56 8.60 2.17
CA VAL A 18 -7.71 7.15 2.27
C VAL A 18 -6.56 6.54 3.08
N ALA A 19 -5.33 7.03 2.90
CA ALA A 19 -4.16 6.57 3.64
C ALA A 19 -4.22 6.88 5.13
N SER A 20 -4.92 7.95 5.55
CA SER A 20 -5.16 8.28 6.96
C SER A 20 -6.22 7.39 7.63
N GLY A 21 -6.86 6.49 6.87
CA GLY A 21 -7.82 5.50 7.36
C GLY A 21 -9.28 5.79 7.01
N ILE A 22 -9.57 6.87 6.28
CA ILE A 22 -10.95 7.19 5.89
C ILE A 22 -11.41 6.21 4.79
N PRO A 23 -12.59 5.58 4.91
CA PRO A 23 -13.09 4.66 3.90
C PRO A 23 -13.23 5.32 2.52
N GLN A 24 -12.79 4.64 1.46
CA GLN A 24 -12.88 5.16 0.07
C GLN A 24 -14.30 5.59 -0.32
N LYS A 25 -15.34 4.92 0.20
CA LYS A 25 -16.74 5.28 -0.07
C LYS A 25 -17.08 6.67 0.49
N GLN A 26 -16.56 6.99 1.68
CA GLN A 26 -16.77 8.27 2.34
C GLN A 26 -16.00 9.37 1.61
N VAL A 27 -14.70 9.17 1.37
CA VAL A 27 -13.86 10.12 0.62
C VAL A 27 -14.45 10.43 -0.75
N ALA A 28 -14.89 9.42 -1.50
CA ALA A 28 -15.51 9.62 -2.82
C ALA A 28 -16.80 10.45 -2.75
N LYS A 29 -17.63 10.23 -1.72
CA LYS A 29 -18.86 11.00 -1.50
C LYS A 29 -18.56 12.45 -1.15
N ASP A 30 -17.65 12.67 -0.21
CA ASP A 30 -17.32 14.00 0.32
C ASP A 30 -16.61 14.87 -0.72
N MET A 31 -15.76 14.27 -1.55
CA MET A 31 -15.06 14.96 -2.64
C MET A 31 -15.85 15.01 -3.95
N GLY A 32 -17.09 14.46 -3.99
CA GLY A 32 -17.95 14.48 -5.17
C GLY A 32 -17.39 13.72 -6.38
N MET A 33 -16.61 12.66 -6.17
CA MET A 33 -15.95 11.89 -7.23
C MET A 33 -16.43 10.44 -7.32
N ALA A 34 -16.21 9.81 -8.48
CA ALA A 34 -16.50 8.38 -8.64
C ALA A 34 -15.58 7.51 -7.78
N LYS A 35 -16.16 6.60 -6.98
CA LYS A 35 -15.42 5.64 -6.15
C LYS A 35 -14.44 4.79 -6.96
N THR A 36 -14.81 4.40 -8.18
CA THR A 36 -13.95 3.59 -9.07
C THR A 36 -12.68 4.33 -9.47
N THR A 37 -12.77 5.64 -9.70
CA THR A 37 -11.62 6.52 -9.97
C THR A 37 -10.69 6.58 -8.75
N LEU A 38 -11.26 6.81 -7.55
CA LEU A 38 -10.48 6.82 -6.31
C LEU A 38 -9.80 5.47 -6.05
N GLN A 39 -10.51 4.36 -6.27
CA GLN A 39 -9.95 3.01 -6.11
C GLN A 39 -8.75 2.78 -7.04
N ALA A 40 -8.81 3.24 -8.29
CA ALA A 40 -7.70 3.16 -9.22
C ALA A 40 -6.50 3.99 -8.73
N TRP A 41 -6.73 5.22 -8.26
CA TRP A 41 -5.65 6.07 -7.74
C TRP A 41 -4.98 5.51 -6.49
N VAL A 42 -5.75 4.95 -5.55
CA VAL A 42 -5.22 4.32 -4.35
C VAL A 42 -4.38 3.08 -4.71
N ARG A 43 -4.85 2.27 -5.66
CA ARG A 43 -4.08 1.13 -6.17
C ARG A 43 -2.76 1.59 -6.80
N ASP A 44 -2.82 2.59 -7.67
CA ASP A 44 -1.65 3.09 -8.39
C ASP A 44 -0.63 3.73 -7.43
N ALA A 45 -1.10 4.48 -6.42
CA ALA A 45 -0.26 5.01 -5.35
C ALA A 45 0.42 3.89 -4.54
N ARG A 46 -0.29 2.79 -4.28
CA ARG A 46 0.28 1.61 -3.62
C ARG A 46 1.36 0.93 -4.45
N PHE A 47 1.23 0.90 -5.78
CA PHE A 47 2.30 0.39 -6.64
C PHE A 47 3.53 1.30 -6.61
N GLN A 48 3.30 2.62 -6.73
CA GLN A 48 4.37 3.62 -6.70
C GLN A 48 5.14 3.60 -5.38
N SER A 49 4.48 3.38 -4.24
CA SER A 49 5.14 3.28 -2.93
C SER A 49 6.10 2.08 -2.82
N HIS A 50 5.98 1.09 -3.71
CA HIS A 50 6.87 -0.07 -3.80
C HIS A 50 7.82 0.03 -5.02
N GLY A 51 8.01 1.24 -5.57
CA GLY A 51 8.89 1.47 -6.71
C GLY A 51 8.38 0.93 -8.05
N MET A 52 7.09 0.58 -8.14
CA MET A 52 6.50 0.04 -9.37
C MET A 52 5.76 1.12 -10.16
N THR A 53 5.91 1.11 -11.49
CA THR A 53 5.18 2.01 -12.40
C THR A 53 3.77 1.47 -12.64
N PRO A 54 2.69 2.23 -12.32
CA PRO A 54 1.33 1.82 -12.64
C PRO A 54 1.13 1.63 -14.15
N THR A 55 0.40 0.59 -14.52
CA THR A 55 0.16 0.21 -15.92
C THR A 55 -1.33 0.01 -16.18
N THR A 56 -1.76 0.25 -17.41
CA THR A 56 -3.13 -0.04 -17.86
C THR A 56 -3.30 -1.50 -18.27
N ASP A 57 -2.20 -2.21 -18.52
CA ASP A 57 -2.19 -3.64 -18.83
C ASP A 57 -2.77 -4.44 -17.65
N ARG A 58 -3.68 -5.37 -17.96
CA ARG A 58 -4.36 -6.17 -16.94
C ARG A 58 -3.45 -7.24 -16.35
N GLU A 59 -2.67 -7.93 -17.16
CA GLU A 59 -1.81 -9.00 -16.67
C GLU A 59 -0.65 -8.42 -15.88
N GLN A 60 0.01 -7.36 -16.37
CA GLN A 60 1.05 -6.69 -15.59
C GLN A 60 0.53 -6.18 -14.24
N ARG A 61 -0.67 -5.59 -14.18
CA ARG A 61 -1.28 -5.18 -12.91
C ARG A 61 -1.55 -6.35 -11.97
N LYS A 62 -1.95 -7.49 -12.50
CA LYS A 62 -2.20 -8.71 -11.73
C LYS A 62 -0.90 -9.26 -11.15
N ASP A 63 0.18 -9.25 -11.93
CA ASP A 63 1.51 -9.66 -11.51
C ASP A 63 2.07 -8.72 -10.44
N MET A 64 1.94 -7.39 -10.62
CA MET A 64 2.30 -6.41 -9.59
C MET A 64 1.51 -6.65 -8.29
N ALA A 65 0.22 -6.92 -8.38
CA ALA A 65 -0.60 -7.22 -7.21
C ALA A 65 -0.19 -8.54 -6.52
N GLN A 66 0.25 -9.55 -7.27
CA GLN A 66 0.82 -10.79 -6.74
C GLN A 66 2.16 -10.53 -6.05
N ALA A 67 3.06 -9.78 -6.69
CA ALA A 67 4.35 -9.39 -6.12
C ALA A 67 4.17 -8.65 -4.79
N LEU A 68 3.23 -7.70 -4.71
CA LEU A 68 2.93 -6.99 -3.46
C LEU A 68 2.37 -7.90 -2.36
N ARG A 69 1.66 -8.98 -2.71
CA ARG A 69 1.23 -9.97 -1.70
C ARG A 69 2.42 -10.76 -1.19
N ARG A 70 3.29 -11.22 -2.09
CA ARG A 70 4.49 -11.97 -1.72
C ARG A 70 5.47 -11.14 -0.88
N ILE A 71 5.67 -9.87 -1.21
CA ILE A 71 6.48 -8.94 -0.42
C ILE A 71 5.93 -8.85 1.01
N ARG A 72 4.62 -8.65 1.18
CA ARG A 72 4.00 -8.58 2.50
C ARG A 72 4.17 -9.87 3.31
N GLU A 73 4.01 -11.03 2.68
CA GLU A 73 4.25 -12.33 3.33
C GLU A 73 5.71 -12.44 3.81
N LEU A 74 6.65 -12.13 2.93
CA LEU A 74 8.08 -12.15 3.24
C LEU A 74 8.45 -11.17 4.36
N GLU A 75 7.87 -9.97 4.37
CA GLU A 75 8.08 -8.99 5.45
C GLU A 75 7.59 -9.52 6.79
N MET A 76 6.43 -10.18 6.81
CA MET A 76 5.89 -10.82 8.01
C MET A 76 6.76 -11.99 8.48
N GLU A 77 7.17 -12.87 7.57
CA GLU A 77 8.10 -13.97 7.87
C GLU A 77 9.42 -13.42 8.45
N ASN A 78 9.97 -12.37 7.83
CA ASN A 78 11.21 -11.75 8.27
C ASN A 78 11.09 -11.11 9.65
N GLU A 79 9.96 -10.46 9.95
CA GLU A 79 9.69 -9.90 11.28
C GLU A 79 9.66 -10.99 12.35
N VAL A 80 9.04 -12.14 12.07
CA VAL A 80 9.04 -13.30 12.98
C VAL A 80 10.46 -13.81 13.21
N LEU A 81 11.26 -13.96 12.15
CA LEU A 81 12.65 -14.39 12.24
C LEU A 81 13.51 -13.41 13.06
N ARG A 82 13.34 -12.10 12.85
CA ARG A 82 14.04 -11.07 13.62
C ARG A 82 13.71 -11.14 15.10
N ARG A 83 12.43 -11.32 15.46
CA ARG A 83 12.00 -11.47 16.85
C ARG A 83 12.57 -12.73 17.49
N ALA A 84 12.56 -13.86 16.78
CA ALA A 84 13.15 -15.10 17.26
C ALA A 84 14.67 -14.94 17.50
N ALA A 85 15.40 -14.33 16.55
CA ALA A 85 16.83 -14.07 16.70
C ALA A 85 17.14 -13.16 17.90
N ALA A 86 16.34 -12.11 18.12
CA ALA A 86 16.47 -11.23 19.28
C ALA A 86 16.20 -11.95 20.61
N TYR A 87 15.26 -12.89 20.64
CA TYR A 87 15.00 -13.71 21.83
C TYR A 87 16.18 -14.65 22.13
N LEU A 88 16.70 -15.34 21.10
CA LEU A 88 17.85 -16.24 21.27
C LEU A 88 19.12 -15.50 21.68
N SER A 89 19.35 -14.28 21.20
CA SER A 89 20.53 -13.50 21.60
C SER A 89 20.46 -13.05 23.06
N GLN A 90 19.28 -12.74 23.58
CA GLN A 90 19.08 -12.40 25.00
C GLN A 90 19.28 -13.62 25.92
N ALA A 91 18.86 -14.82 25.49
CA ALA A 91 19.03 -16.05 26.27
C ALA A 91 20.50 -16.42 26.54
N HIS A 92 21.43 -15.94 25.70
CA HIS A 92 22.87 -16.17 25.87
C HIS A 92 23.58 -15.11 26.73
N ILE A 93 22.87 -14.11 27.27
CA ILE A 93 23.46 -12.99 28.06
C ILE A 93 23.28 -13.17 29.57
N THR A 94 22.61 -14.23 30.06
CA THR A 94 22.62 -14.57 31.49
C THR A 94 23.87 -15.39 31.86
N PRO A 95 24.89 -14.82 32.53
CA PRO A 95 26.00 -15.62 33.04
C PRO A 95 25.50 -16.56 34.15
N PRO A 96 26.00 -17.81 34.22
CA PRO A 96 25.71 -18.71 35.33
C PRO A 96 26.23 -18.10 36.65
N LYS A 97 25.43 -18.21 37.72
CA LYS A 97 25.81 -17.83 39.09
C LYS A 97 26.87 -18.77 39.66
#